data_AF-A0A7S4ENC5-F1
#
_entry.id   AF-A0A7S4ENC5-F1
#
_cell.length_a   1.000
_cell.length_b   1.000
_cell.length_c   1.000
_cell.angle_alpha   90.00
_cell.angle_beta   90.00
_cell.angle_gamma   90.00
#
_symmetry.space_group_name_H-M   'P 1'
#
loop_
_entity.id
_entity.type
_entity.pdbx_description
1 polymer ?
#
loop_
_entity_poly.entity_id
_entity_poly.type
_entity_poly.pdbx_seq_one_letter_code
_entity_poly.pdbx_strand_id
1 'polypeptide(L)'
;MRGYDSFTLLRLSFIVIIFPSTHFWTSVLRHADCFSTQTKPSLVSFCDEQRQQQVGSCPPEFEGEVCEWLDRQPCVSYRSVELPPNVLTAYPTVATTGYTFIELERKNEKSIDQTETRKEKTNTIALHLIPTPTRLEECLPPKFQKDITDYFNREKNKIGNICSNNNEDDDNDIERINTLSIREYSKVIHLHQDIWNSKRQIVRHRLMAQLGLGVHESVATGDKQCIKDNGRVTTSRRIFARKTVVRRITASIAMEFLDEHHLWGATKAKHNYGLFVESSNDANEGELVAVATFSTRRKIVRLGKPHRSHELLRFCSRRDSNVVGGISKLIKAFIREKTPDDIVTVVDRDWGDGSGWYSLGFQSVATMEPIVMAIRPFNEENVPRRHLVGAGIKNINTTIGNSTRSLNNKDRIGLSTDILQELNVLDSIEDILGTLSNHGFFPVYDTGVERLMKTISYDRNGNEPETTKGHITDLWQNSQPTYAKEYYSPNLGISVLLNYASSTPSALPQLIASSTIDRLVE
;
A
#
# COMPACT_ATOMS: atom_id res chain seq x y z
N MET A 1 -62.70 -0.09 -14.49
CA MET A 1 -62.20 0.23 -15.85
C MET A 1 -61.13 1.31 -15.70
N ARG A 2 -59.91 1.05 -16.22
CA ARG A 2 -58.80 1.95 -16.62
C ARG A 2 -58.47 3.15 -15.71
N GLY A 3 -57.25 3.38 -15.24
CA GLY A 3 -55.93 2.85 -15.54
C GLY A 3 -54.90 3.51 -14.62
N TYR A 4 -53.74 2.86 -14.51
CA TYR A 4 -52.57 3.24 -13.71
C TYR A 4 -51.92 4.55 -14.18
N ASP A 5 -51.33 5.32 -13.26
CA ASP A 5 -49.88 5.56 -13.32
C ASP A 5 -49.28 6.02 -11.99
N SER A 6 -48.03 5.60 -11.78
CA SER A 6 -47.31 5.53 -10.51
C SER A 6 -46.24 6.62 -10.42
N PHE A 7 -46.16 7.32 -9.29
CA PHE A 7 -44.89 7.90 -8.79
C PHE A 7 -44.97 7.96 -7.26
N THR A 8 -44.30 7.04 -6.57
CA THR A 8 -44.10 7.12 -5.11
C THR A 8 -42.62 7.31 -4.81
N LEU A 9 -42.29 8.54 -4.45
CA LEU A 9 -41.04 8.96 -3.81
C LEU A 9 -40.81 8.20 -2.50
N LEU A 10 -39.69 7.49 -2.38
CA LEU A 10 -39.23 6.97 -1.10
C LEU A 10 -38.43 8.05 -0.36
N ARG A 11 -39.00 8.46 0.79
CA ARG A 11 -38.50 9.44 1.74
C ARG A 11 -37.13 9.06 2.32
N LEU A 12 -36.16 9.96 2.18
CA LEU A 12 -35.02 10.11 3.08
C LEU A 12 -35.50 10.72 4.40
N SER A 13 -35.30 10.01 5.51
CA SER A 13 -35.54 10.56 6.85
C SER A 13 -34.21 11.07 7.43
N PHE A 14 -34.11 12.39 7.53
CA PHE A 14 -33.21 13.12 8.42
C PHE A 14 -33.66 12.93 9.86
N ILE A 15 -32.72 12.76 10.81
CA ILE A 15 -32.93 13.14 12.21
C ILE A 15 -31.68 13.87 12.72
N VAL A 16 -31.88 15.16 12.99
CA VAL A 16 -31.07 16.08 13.79
C VAL A 16 -31.54 15.95 15.24
N ILE A 17 -30.62 15.91 16.21
CA ILE A 17 -30.91 16.20 17.62
C ILE A 17 -29.79 17.07 18.21
N ILE A 18 -30.17 18.18 18.86
CA ILE A 18 -29.35 19.21 19.52
C ILE A 18 -29.69 19.21 21.04
N PHE A 19 -28.65 19.04 21.89
CA PHE A 19 -28.33 19.54 23.27
C PHE A 19 -29.40 19.56 24.41
N PRO A 20 -29.10 19.90 25.72
CA PRO A 20 -27.86 20.31 26.44
C PRO A 20 -27.61 19.69 27.85
N SER A 21 -26.43 19.96 28.48
CA SER A 21 -26.20 20.27 29.94
C SER A 21 -24.69 20.15 30.31
N THR A 22 -23.91 21.24 30.53
CA THR A 22 -23.62 22.03 31.76
C THR A 22 -22.86 21.34 32.92
N HIS A 23 -21.58 21.71 33.12
CA HIS A 23 -20.92 22.22 34.35
C HIS A 23 -19.38 22.27 34.15
N PHE A 24 -18.76 23.45 34.11
CA PHE A 24 -18.07 24.19 35.21
C PHE A 24 -16.83 23.49 35.79
N TRP A 25 -15.63 24.07 35.59
CA TRP A 25 -14.73 24.58 36.64
C TRP A 25 -13.68 25.54 36.04
N THR A 26 -13.45 26.62 36.77
CA THR A 26 -12.55 27.76 36.52
C THR A 26 -11.25 27.65 37.34
N SER A 27 -10.22 28.43 36.96
CA SER A 27 -9.19 29.10 37.81
C SER A 27 -7.72 28.71 37.51
N VAL A 28 -6.89 29.55 36.85
CA VAL A 28 -5.98 30.65 37.32
C VAL A 28 -4.50 30.21 37.10
N LEU A 29 -3.72 30.78 36.16
CA LEU A 29 -2.93 32.04 36.13
C LEU A 29 -1.67 32.09 37.04
N ARG A 30 -0.47 32.19 36.42
CA ARG A 30 0.60 33.23 36.56
C ARG A 30 1.95 32.74 36.00
N HIS A 31 2.52 33.43 34.99
CA HIS A 31 3.68 34.36 35.03
C HIS A 31 5.02 33.65 35.37
N ALA A 32 6.17 33.89 34.72
CA ALA A 32 6.73 35.17 34.27
C ALA A 32 7.86 34.99 33.21
N ASP A 33 8.20 36.12 32.60
CA ASP A 33 9.16 36.42 31.54
C ASP A 33 10.66 36.28 31.88
N CYS A 34 11.46 36.39 30.79
CA CYS A 34 12.66 37.24 30.65
C CYS A 34 14.03 36.56 30.74
N PHE A 35 14.78 36.50 29.62
CA PHE A 35 15.91 37.42 29.31
C PHE A 35 16.67 37.04 28.02
N SER A 36 17.11 38.07 27.31
CA SER A 36 18.01 38.08 26.15
C SER A 36 19.46 37.69 26.50
N THR A 37 20.27 37.27 25.51
CA THR A 37 21.46 38.03 25.03
C THR A 37 22.18 37.34 23.86
N GLN A 38 22.87 38.18 23.09
CA GLN A 38 23.56 37.99 21.81
C GLN A 38 24.94 37.27 21.88
N THR A 39 25.47 37.02 20.67
CA THR A 39 26.89 37.06 20.20
C THR A 39 27.78 35.80 20.21
N LYS A 40 27.91 35.19 19.00
CA LYS A 40 29.08 35.15 18.07
C LYS A 40 30.41 34.42 18.47
N PRO A 41 31.30 34.09 17.49
CA PRO A 41 31.79 32.71 17.25
C PRO A 41 33.32 32.56 17.39
N SER A 42 33.85 31.33 17.27
CA SER A 42 35.29 31.07 17.18
C SER A 42 35.67 30.27 15.92
N LEU A 43 36.54 30.89 15.11
CA LEU A 43 37.30 30.35 13.98
C LEU A 43 38.39 29.34 14.42
N VAL A 44 38.92 28.62 13.42
CA VAL A 44 40.35 28.20 13.16
C VAL A 44 40.32 26.77 12.59
N SER A 45 40.98 26.38 11.48
CA SER A 45 41.66 27.03 10.36
C SER A 45 42.08 25.92 9.36
N PHE A 46 42.06 26.24 8.06
CA PHE A 46 43.02 25.83 7.02
C PHE A 46 43.30 24.33 6.73
N CYS A 47 42.95 23.91 5.50
CA CYS A 47 43.93 23.58 4.45
C CYS A 47 43.26 23.60 3.06
N ASP A 48 43.62 24.59 2.26
CA ASP A 48 43.45 24.62 0.80
C ASP A 48 44.66 23.92 0.16
N GLU A 49 44.44 23.01 -0.79
CA GLU A 49 45.05 23.07 -2.14
C GLU A 49 44.67 21.87 -3.05
N GLN A 50 44.09 22.22 -4.21
CA GLN A 50 44.11 21.54 -5.53
C GLN A 50 43.30 20.25 -5.79
N ARG A 51 42.15 20.37 -6.49
CA ARG A 51 42.00 20.03 -7.95
C ARG A 51 40.52 20.05 -8.42
N GLN A 52 40.30 20.92 -9.40
CA GLN A 52 39.50 20.79 -10.64
C GLN A 52 38.31 19.80 -10.72
N GLN A 53 37.17 20.36 -11.13
CA GLN A 53 36.07 19.75 -11.91
C GLN A 53 35.41 18.50 -11.34
N GLN A 54 34.37 18.70 -10.53
CA GLN A 54 33.18 17.86 -10.56
C GLN A 54 31.95 18.73 -10.27
N VAL A 55 31.09 18.88 -11.28
CA VAL A 55 29.70 19.24 -11.08
C VAL A 55 29.06 18.04 -10.40
N GLY A 56 29.12 18.02 -9.06
CA GLY A 56 28.50 16.99 -8.24
C GLY A 56 27.03 17.33 -8.06
N SER A 57 26.16 16.66 -8.82
CA SER A 57 24.72 16.66 -8.60
C SER A 57 24.44 16.12 -7.19
N CYS A 58 23.77 16.92 -6.37
CA CYS A 58 23.23 16.51 -5.08
C CYS A 58 22.46 15.17 -5.27
N PRO A 59 22.66 14.13 -4.43
CA PRO A 59 21.76 12.99 -4.49
C PRO A 59 20.34 13.51 -4.16
N PRO A 60 19.28 13.08 -4.87
CA PRO A 60 17.94 13.47 -4.50
C PRO A 60 17.70 13.04 -3.04
N GLU A 61 17.31 13.98 -2.17
CA GLU A 61 17.20 13.79 -0.71
C GLU A 61 16.44 12.51 -0.32
N PHE A 62 15.50 12.06 -1.16
CA PHE A 62 14.71 10.84 -0.95
C PHE A 62 15.50 9.54 -1.14
N GLU A 63 16.20 9.36 -2.27
CA GLU A 63 16.98 8.15 -2.52
C GLU A 63 18.08 8.01 -1.47
N GLY A 64 18.79 9.12 -1.19
CA GLY A 64 19.83 9.17 -0.16
C GLY A 64 19.31 8.71 1.20
N GLU A 65 18.14 9.20 1.64
CA GLU A 65 17.55 8.81 2.93
C GLU A 65 17.13 7.33 2.98
N VAL A 66 16.62 6.78 1.88
CA VAL A 66 16.28 5.36 1.78
C VAL A 66 17.55 4.49 1.83
N CYS A 67 18.57 4.83 1.05
CA CYS A 67 19.86 4.14 1.01
C CYS A 67 20.57 4.20 2.36
N GLU A 68 20.62 5.36 3.02
CA GLU A 68 21.21 5.51 4.35
C GLU A 68 20.47 4.64 5.39
N TRP A 69 19.15 4.51 5.29
CA TRP A 69 18.42 3.59 6.14
C TRP A 69 18.77 2.13 5.85
N LEU A 70 18.87 1.74 4.57
CA LEU A 70 19.25 0.39 4.14
C LEU A 70 20.67 0.02 4.55
N ASP A 71 21.63 0.94 4.52
CA ASP A 71 23.01 0.75 5.00
C ASP A 71 23.06 0.32 6.47
N ARG A 72 22.07 0.77 7.27
CA ARG A 72 21.93 0.40 8.68
C ARG A 72 21.24 -0.96 8.90
N GLN A 73 20.83 -1.65 7.84
CA GLN A 73 20.17 -2.96 7.90
C GLN A 73 21.19 -4.08 7.55
N PRO A 74 21.79 -4.77 8.55
CA PRO A 74 22.88 -5.71 8.29
C PRO A 74 22.47 -6.90 7.42
N CYS A 75 21.22 -7.38 7.57
CA CYS A 75 20.69 -8.55 6.87
C CYS A 75 20.14 -8.28 5.47
N VAL A 76 20.29 -7.06 4.95
CA VAL A 76 19.78 -6.65 3.64
C VAL A 76 20.94 -6.24 2.75
N SER A 77 20.94 -6.71 1.51
CA SER A 77 21.75 -6.19 0.42
C SER A 77 20.86 -5.37 -0.50
N TYR A 78 21.41 -4.28 -1.03
CA TYR A 78 20.72 -3.50 -2.04
C TYR A 78 21.69 -2.99 -3.11
N ARG A 79 21.16 -2.72 -4.29
CA ARG A 79 21.88 -2.06 -5.39
C ARG A 79 20.91 -1.27 -6.25
N SER A 80 21.35 -0.11 -6.74
CA SER A 80 20.62 0.62 -7.76
C SER A 80 20.66 -0.16 -9.08
N VAL A 81 19.55 -0.15 -9.80
CA VAL A 81 19.38 -0.85 -11.07
C VAL A 81 18.76 0.11 -12.07
N GLU A 82 19.26 0.11 -13.30
CA GLU A 82 18.65 0.88 -14.37
C GLU A 82 17.37 0.21 -14.85
N LEU A 83 16.39 1.02 -15.25
CA LEU A 83 15.20 0.50 -15.90
C LEU A 83 15.57 -0.24 -17.19
N PRO A 84 14.91 -1.36 -17.50
CA PRO A 84 15.08 -2.04 -18.78
C PRO A 84 14.92 -1.05 -19.96
N PRO A 85 15.79 -1.07 -21.00
CA PRO A 85 15.77 -0.08 -22.09
C PRO A 85 14.43 0.01 -22.85
N ASN A 86 13.69 -1.10 -22.92
CA ASN A 86 12.33 -1.16 -23.45
C ASN A 86 11.35 -0.28 -22.66
N VAL A 87 11.55 -0.10 -21.34
CA VAL A 87 10.75 0.81 -20.51
C VAL A 87 10.96 2.25 -20.94
N LEU A 88 12.21 2.68 -21.13
CA LEU A 88 12.52 4.04 -21.59
C LEU A 88 12.00 4.29 -23.00
N THR A 89 12.02 3.27 -23.86
CA THR A 89 11.46 3.36 -25.21
C THR A 89 9.93 3.49 -25.20
N ALA A 90 9.25 2.72 -24.36
CA ALA A 90 7.80 2.74 -24.23
C ALA A 90 7.29 4.01 -23.51
N TYR A 91 8.10 4.58 -22.64
CA TYR A 91 7.81 5.78 -21.87
C TYR A 91 8.94 6.82 -22.00
N PRO A 92 9.10 7.44 -23.18
CA PRO A 92 10.21 8.37 -23.43
C PRO A 92 10.14 9.62 -22.53
N THR A 93 8.94 10.02 -22.10
CA THR A 93 8.74 11.12 -21.16
C THR A 93 9.33 10.82 -19.76
N VAL A 94 9.49 9.55 -19.40
CA VAL A 94 10.00 9.08 -18.11
C VAL A 94 11.54 9.02 -18.07
N ALA A 95 12.22 9.19 -19.21
CA ALA A 95 13.68 9.19 -19.26
C ALA A 95 14.33 10.41 -18.56
N THR A 96 13.55 11.47 -18.29
CA THR A 96 14.06 12.75 -17.76
C THR A 96 13.72 13.01 -16.30
N THR A 97 12.98 12.11 -15.66
CA THR A 97 12.29 12.35 -14.38
C THR A 97 13.01 11.79 -13.14
N GLY A 98 14.24 11.27 -13.29
CA GLY A 98 15.12 10.96 -12.16
C GLY A 98 14.63 9.88 -11.18
N TYR A 99 13.86 8.89 -11.65
CA TYR A 99 13.39 7.79 -10.81
C TYR A 99 14.46 6.72 -10.59
N THR A 100 14.42 6.10 -9.41
CA THR A 100 15.42 5.10 -9.00
C THR A 100 14.76 3.76 -8.75
N PHE A 101 15.31 2.71 -9.36
CA PHE A 101 15.00 1.33 -9.00
C PHE A 101 16.11 0.78 -8.10
N ILE A 102 15.73 0.24 -6.96
CA ILE A 102 16.62 -0.42 -6.03
C ILE A 102 16.22 -1.89 -5.97
N GLU A 103 17.17 -2.77 -6.21
CA GLU A 103 17.01 -4.19 -5.93
C GLU A 103 17.29 -4.44 -4.46
N LEU A 104 16.35 -5.08 -3.77
CA LEU A 104 16.47 -5.47 -2.37
C LEU A 104 16.51 -6.99 -2.25
N GLU A 105 17.49 -7.49 -1.50
CA GLU A 105 17.63 -8.91 -1.23
C GLU A 105 17.97 -9.15 0.24
N ARG A 106 17.50 -10.28 0.77
CA ARG A 106 17.91 -10.75 2.08
C ARG A 106 19.27 -11.45 1.95
N LYS A 107 20.26 -11.04 2.75
CA LYS A 107 21.54 -11.75 2.83
C LYS A 107 21.33 -13.14 3.47
N ASN A 108 21.82 -14.18 2.80
CA ASN A 108 21.85 -15.54 3.33
C ASN A 108 23.07 -15.71 4.24
N GLU A 109 22.86 -15.86 5.55
CA GLU A 109 23.96 -16.04 6.53
C GLU A 109 24.47 -17.50 6.63
N LYS A 110 24.12 -18.41 5.70
CA LYS A 110 24.62 -19.79 5.72
C LYS A 110 24.97 -20.30 4.32
N SER A 111 26.23 -20.16 3.95
CA SER A 111 26.91 -21.06 3.00
C SER A 111 28.34 -21.31 3.50
N ILE A 112 28.47 -22.07 4.59
CA ILE A 112 29.77 -22.64 5.03
C ILE A 112 29.75 -24.18 5.07
N ASP A 113 28.61 -24.85 4.85
CA ASP A 113 28.62 -26.28 4.57
C ASP A 113 28.17 -26.55 3.13
N GLN A 114 29.16 -26.93 2.33
CA GLN A 114 28.96 -27.53 1.02
C GLN A 114 28.39 -28.92 1.24
N THR A 115 27.08 -29.09 1.14
CA THR A 115 26.39 -30.29 0.64
C THR A 115 24.89 -30.00 0.64
N GLU A 116 24.20 -30.38 -0.43
CA GLU A 116 22.78 -30.08 -0.77
C GLU A 116 22.51 -28.73 -1.47
N THR A 117 22.70 -28.73 -2.78
CA THR A 117 22.18 -27.76 -3.75
C THR A 117 20.65 -27.86 -3.86
N ARG A 118 19.91 -27.34 -2.87
CA ARG A 118 18.60 -26.75 -3.14
C ARG A 118 18.84 -25.25 -3.34
N LYS A 119 18.77 -24.76 -4.59
CA LYS A 119 18.72 -23.32 -4.87
C LYS A 119 17.51 -22.74 -4.13
N GLU A 120 17.71 -22.23 -2.92
CA GLU A 120 16.69 -21.44 -2.23
C GLU A 120 16.43 -20.21 -3.12
N LYS A 121 15.22 -20.14 -3.68
CA LYS A 121 14.78 -19.05 -4.53
C LYS A 121 14.96 -17.74 -3.75
N THR A 122 15.92 -16.92 -4.15
CA THR A 122 16.21 -15.68 -3.45
C THR A 122 15.02 -14.73 -3.60
N ASN A 123 14.52 -14.24 -2.46
CA ASN A 123 13.34 -13.37 -2.43
C ASN A 123 13.75 -11.94 -2.74
N THR A 124 14.07 -11.68 -4.01
CA THR A 124 14.52 -10.39 -4.50
C THR A 124 13.33 -9.49 -4.81
N ILE A 125 13.34 -8.26 -4.32
CA ILE A 125 12.28 -7.26 -4.52
C ILE A 125 12.82 -6.13 -5.38
N ALA A 126 12.08 -5.71 -6.40
CA ALA A 126 12.33 -4.45 -7.10
C ALA A 126 11.59 -3.32 -6.39
N LEU A 127 12.31 -2.38 -5.79
CA LEU A 127 11.76 -1.19 -5.14
C LEU A 127 11.91 0.01 -6.08
N HIS A 128 10.80 0.48 -6.63
CA HIS A 128 10.73 1.70 -7.43
C HIS A 128 10.49 2.91 -6.49
N LEU A 129 11.45 3.81 -6.39
CA LEU A 129 11.34 5.06 -5.65
C LEU A 129 10.75 6.14 -6.54
N ILE A 130 9.61 6.71 -6.12
CA ILE A 130 8.89 7.76 -6.84
C ILE A 130 8.98 9.07 -6.04
N PRO A 131 9.83 10.03 -6.45
CA PRO A 131 9.87 11.37 -5.86
C PRO A 131 8.52 12.08 -5.93
N THR A 132 8.31 13.02 -5.01
CA THR A 132 7.15 13.91 -5.05
C THR A 132 7.36 14.92 -6.17
N PRO A 133 6.49 14.97 -7.20
CA PRO A 133 6.64 15.94 -8.27
C PRO A 133 6.45 17.36 -7.75
N THR A 134 7.28 18.27 -8.27
CA THR A 134 7.22 19.72 -8.04
C THR A 134 6.71 20.48 -9.26
N ARG A 135 6.62 19.80 -10.41
CA ARG A 135 6.15 20.33 -11.69
C ARG A 135 5.39 19.24 -12.47
N LEU A 136 4.59 19.63 -13.47
CA LEU A 136 3.73 18.68 -14.21
C LEU A 136 4.54 17.70 -15.07
N GLU A 137 5.67 18.14 -15.63
CA GLU A 137 6.62 17.32 -16.40
C GLU A 137 7.30 16.22 -15.57
N GLU A 138 7.30 16.34 -14.24
CA GLU A 138 7.82 15.33 -13.31
C GLU A 138 6.76 14.29 -12.92
N CYS A 139 5.52 14.43 -13.41
CA CYS A 139 4.43 13.51 -13.08
C CYS A 139 4.48 12.25 -13.96
N LEU A 140 4.41 11.08 -13.33
CA LEU A 140 4.33 9.82 -14.05
C LEU A 140 3.00 9.69 -14.83
N PRO A 141 3.04 9.10 -16.05
CA PRO A 141 1.83 8.76 -16.78
C PRO A 141 0.91 7.81 -15.99
N PRO A 142 -0.43 7.90 -16.16
CA PRO A 142 -1.38 7.16 -15.32
C PRO A 142 -1.16 5.65 -15.20
N LYS A 143 -0.71 5.00 -16.28
CA LYS A 143 -0.53 3.53 -16.33
C LYS A 143 0.91 3.07 -16.17
N PHE A 144 1.86 3.97 -15.92
CA PHE A 144 3.26 3.60 -15.85
C PHE A 144 3.52 2.51 -14.80
N GLN A 145 3.19 2.77 -13.53
CA GLN A 145 3.40 1.82 -12.42
C GLN A 145 2.68 0.49 -12.68
N LYS A 146 1.44 0.55 -13.16
CA LYS A 146 0.65 -0.62 -13.55
C LYS A 146 1.36 -1.46 -14.62
N ASP A 147 1.82 -0.82 -15.70
CA ASP A 147 2.48 -1.51 -16.81
C ASP A 147 3.82 -2.11 -16.39
N ILE A 148 4.58 -1.42 -15.54
CA ILE A 148 5.82 -1.95 -14.94
C ILE A 148 5.52 -3.19 -14.10
N THR A 149 4.55 -3.10 -13.19
CA THR A 149 4.14 -4.24 -12.37
C THR A 149 3.66 -5.42 -13.23
N ASP A 150 2.83 -5.16 -14.24
CA ASP A 150 2.31 -6.20 -15.14
C ASP A 150 3.41 -6.84 -15.99
N TYR A 151 4.36 -6.04 -16.47
CA TYR A 151 5.54 -6.53 -17.21
C TYR A 151 6.38 -7.48 -16.35
N PHE A 152 6.79 -7.06 -15.16
CA PHE A 152 7.61 -7.90 -14.28
C PHE A 152 6.88 -9.16 -13.82
N ASN A 153 5.59 -9.07 -13.50
CA ASN A 153 4.78 -10.26 -13.15
C ASN A 153 4.66 -11.23 -14.33
N ARG A 154 4.54 -10.73 -15.56
CA ARG A 154 4.51 -11.56 -16.76
C ARG A 154 5.84 -12.29 -16.96
N GLU A 155 6.96 -11.60 -16.83
CA GLU A 155 8.27 -12.23 -17.00
C GLU A 155 8.55 -13.27 -15.90
N LYS A 156 8.22 -12.97 -14.65
CA LYS A 156 8.24 -13.93 -13.53
C LYS A 156 7.46 -15.21 -13.85
N ASN A 157 6.25 -15.09 -14.38
CA ASN A 157 5.41 -16.25 -14.71
C ASN A 157 5.94 -17.05 -15.91
N LYS A 158 6.52 -16.40 -16.92
CA LYS A 158 7.17 -17.09 -18.05
C LYS A 158 8.30 -17.99 -17.57
N ILE A 159 9.19 -17.45 -16.72
CA ILE A 159 10.32 -18.19 -16.15
C ILE A 159 9.81 -19.37 -15.31
N GLY A 160 8.84 -19.13 -14.43
CA GLY A 160 8.24 -20.19 -13.61
C GLY A 160 7.65 -21.34 -14.42
N ASN A 161 7.00 -21.05 -15.56
CA ASN A 161 6.46 -22.07 -16.45
C ASN A 161 7.57 -22.87 -17.18
N ILE A 162 8.64 -22.21 -17.62
CA ILE A 162 9.80 -22.89 -18.23
C ILE A 162 10.42 -23.86 -17.22
N CYS A 163 10.67 -23.40 -15.98
CA CYS A 163 11.25 -24.24 -14.93
C CYS A 163 10.36 -25.40 -14.48
N SER A 164 9.04 -25.32 -14.67
CA SER A 164 8.09 -26.37 -14.24
C SER A 164 7.86 -27.45 -15.31
N ASN A 165 8.15 -27.17 -16.58
CA ASN A 165 7.88 -28.06 -17.71
C ASN A 165 9.10 -28.88 -18.16
N ASN A 166 10.30 -28.57 -17.66
CA ASN A 166 11.52 -29.25 -18.04
C ASN A 166 11.89 -30.33 -17.02
N ASN A 167 12.01 -31.58 -17.49
CA ASN A 167 12.76 -32.62 -16.77
C ASN A 167 14.25 -32.23 -16.80
N GLU A 168 14.98 -32.54 -15.72
CA GLU A 168 16.28 -31.98 -15.31
C GLU A 168 17.49 -32.19 -16.26
N ASP A 169 17.31 -32.59 -17.54
CA ASP A 169 18.39 -33.14 -18.38
C ASP A 169 18.83 -32.28 -19.59
N ASP A 170 18.35 -31.06 -19.79
CA ASP A 170 18.71 -30.23 -20.97
C ASP A 170 19.58 -29.00 -20.60
N ASP A 171 20.91 -29.16 -20.67
CA ASP A 171 21.92 -28.13 -20.37
C ASP A 171 21.79 -26.86 -21.24
N ASN A 172 21.17 -26.95 -22.42
CA ASN A 172 20.94 -25.82 -23.34
C ASN A 172 19.95 -24.78 -22.78
N ASP A 173 19.07 -25.16 -21.85
CA ASP A 173 18.03 -24.26 -21.34
C ASP A 173 18.54 -23.36 -20.20
N ILE A 174 19.57 -23.79 -19.45
CA ILE A 174 20.22 -22.96 -18.43
C ILE A 174 20.97 -21.81 -19.10
N GLU A 175 21.61 -22.05 -20.25
CA GLU A 175 22.28 -21.02 -21.03
C GLU A 175 21.27 -20.01 -21.60
N ARG A 176 20.10 -20.49 -22.06
CA ARG A 176 18.95 -19.67 -22.52
C ARG A 176 18.33 -18.81 -21.40
N ILE A 177 18.23 -19.34 -20.19
CA ILE A 177 17.75 -18.58 -19.01
C ILE A 177 18.80 -17.54 -18.57
N ASN A 178 20.09 -17.83 -18.72
CA ASN A 178 21.16 -16.88 -18.40
C ASN A 178 21.32 -15.77 -19.47
N THR A 179 20.99 -16.04 -20.75
CA THR A 179 20.93 -15.01 -21.80
C THR A 179 19.73 -14.08 -21.62
N LEU A 180 18.64 -14.58 -21.02
CA LEU A 180 17.54 -13.74 -20.54
C LEU A 180 18.01 -12.97 -19.29
N SER A 181 18.65 -11.83 -19.49
CA SER A 181 19.05 -10.84 -18.46
C SER A 181 17.89 -10.29 -17.59
N ILE A 182 16.74 -10.95 -17.58
CA ILE A 182 15.56 -10.60 -16.78
C ILE A 182 15.72 -11.24 -15.41
N ARG A 183 16.23 -10.45 -14.45
CA ARG A 183 16.27 -10.86 -13.05
C ARG A 183 14.87 -11.18 -12.55
N GLU A 184 14.73 -12.36 -11.93
CA GLU A 184 13.45 -12.79 -11.38
C GLU A 184 13.14 -12.02 -10.09
N TYR A 185 12.38 -10.94 -10.20
CA TYR A 185 11.84 -10.25 -9.02
C TYR A 185 10.65 -11.01 -8.47
N SER A 186 10.71 -11.33 -7.17
CA SER A 186 9.57 -11.89 -6.44
C SER A 186 8.38 -10.93 -6.46
N LYS A 187 8.64 -9.61 -6.37
CA LYS A 187 7.67 -8.52 -6.31
C LYS A 187 8.27 -7.22 -6.83
N VAL A 188 7.41 -6.36 -7.34
CA VAL A 188 7.69 -4.94 -7.55
C VAL A 188 6.93 -4.14 -6.49
N ILE A 189 7.60 -3.19 -5.85
CA ILE A 189 7.01 -2.26 -4.89
C ILE A 189 7.22 -0.84 -5.40
N HIS A 190 6.14 -0.07 -5.49
CA HIS A 190 6.16 1.33 -5.85
C HIS A 190 6.07 2.19 -4.59
N LEU A 191 7.18 2.80 -4.19
CA LEU A 191 7.26 3.61 -2.98
C LEU A 191 7.32 5.09 -3.33
N HIS A 192 6.24 5.78 -3.04
CA HIS A 192 6.18 7.23 -3.16
C HIS A 192 6.85 7.93 -1.99
N GLN A 193 7.62 8.99 -2.27
CA GLN A 193 8.33 9.80 -1.28
C GLN A 193 7.42 10.33 -0.18
N ASP A 194 6.19 10.70 -0.50
CA ASP A 194 5.25 11.25 0.47
C ASP A 194 4.74 10.22 1.48
N ILE A 195 4.60 8.97 1.03
CA ILE A 195 4.27 7.85 1.90
C ILE A 195 5.47 7.49 2.78
N TRP A 196 6.69 7.55 2.24
CA TRP A 196 7.91 7.42 3.03
C TRP A 196 8.01 8.50 4.11
N ASN A 197 7.81 9.76 3.75
CA ASN A 197 7.90 10.89 4.69
C ASN A 197 6.81 10.83 5.77
N SER A 198 5.55 10.58 5.38
CA SER A 198 4.42 10.62 6.31
C SER A 198 4.24 9.35 7.16
N LYS A 199 4.71 8.19 6.68
CA LYS A 199 4.48 6.88 7.32
C LYS A 199 5.75 6.04 7.43
N ARG A 200 6.91 6.68 7.58
CA ARG A 200 8.26 6.07 7.55
C ARG A 200 8.38 4.76 8.33
N GLN A 201 7.97 4.74 9.60
CA GLN A 201 8.09 3.52 10.43
C GLN A 201 7.24 2.36 9.90
N ILE A 202 6.04 2.64 9.38
CA ILE A 202 5.18 1.60 8.78
C ILE A 202 5.79 1.09 7.48
N VAL A 203 6.33 1.98 6.64
CA VAL A 203 6.98 1.64 5.38
C VAL A 203 8.21 0.75 5.61
N ARG A 204 9.11 1.16 6.51
CA ARG A 204 10.30 0.39 6.92
C ARG A 204 9.90 -1.01 7.37
N HIS A 205 8.88 -1.11 8.21
CA HIS A 205 8.33 -2.39 8.65
C HIS A 205 7.84 -3.25 7.50
N ARG A 206 7.03 -2.68 6.60
CA ARG A 206 6.50 -3.41 5.46
C ARG A 206 7.61 -3.93 4.56
N LEU A 207 8.61 -3.11 4.21
CA LEU A 207 9.74 -3.55 3.38
C LEU A 207 10.48 -4.74 4.02
N MET A 208 10.78 -4.66 5.31
CA MET A 208 11.44 -5.76 6.03
C MET A 208 10.58 -7.02 6.09
N ALA A 209 9.27 -6.87 6.35
CA ALA A 209 8.34 -7.99 6.36
C ALA A 209 8.25 -8.69 4.99
N GLN A 210 8.33 -7.94 3.89
CA GLN A 210 8.34 -8.48 2.53
C GLN A 210 9.60 -9.31 2.23
N LEU A 211 10.74 -8.97 2.85
CA LEU A 211 11.97 -9.77 2.81
C LEU A 211 11.95 -10.97 3.79
N GLY A 212 10.85 -11.18 4.52
CA GLY A 212 10.77 -12.19 5.58
C GLY A 212 11.66 -11.86 6.79
N LEU A 213 12.00 -10.58 6.93
CA LEU A 213 12.86 -10.01 7.96
C LEU A 213 12.05 -9.17 8.96
N GLY A 214 12.80 -8.67 9.93
CA GLY A 214 12.37 -7.68 10.89
C GLY A 214 13.05 -6.33 10.71
N VAL A 215 12.45 -5.25 11.22
CA VAL A 215 13.09 -3.93 11.27
C VAL A 215 14.23 -3.91 12.28
N HIS A 216 15.38 -3.35 11.90
CA HIS A 216 16.47 -2.96 12.79
C HIS A 216 16.40 -1.47 13.11
N GLU A 217 15.73 -1.13 14.21
CA GLU A 217 15.85 0.18 14.84
C GLU A 217 16.71 0.04 16.11
N SER A 218 17.88 0.68 16.09
CA SER A 218 18.62 1.00 17.30
C SER A 218 17.86 2.10 18.02
N VAL A 219 17.01 1.74 18.98
CA VAL A 219 16.43 2.76 19.86
C VAL A 219 17.56 3.27 20.77
N ALA A 220 17.80 4.58 20.74
CA ALA A 220 18.78 5.29 21.57
C ALA A 220 18.32 5.43 23.04
N THR A 221 17.53 4.48 23.56
CA THR A 221 17.18 4.40 24.99
C THR A 221 17.72 3.08 25.51
N GLY A 222 18.80 3.15 26.29
CA GLY A 222 19.31 2.25 27.34
C GLY A 222 19.14 0.71 27.30
N ASP A 223 18.07 0.16 26.74
CA ASP A 223 17.70 -1.24 26.84
C ASP A 223 18.10 -2.01 25.57
N LYS A 224 19.38 -2.41 25.57
CA LYS A 224 19.91 -3.41 24.64
C LYS A 224 19.25 -4.76 24.91
N GLN A 225 18.10 -5.03 24.29
CA GLN A 225 17.62 -6.41 24.14
C GLN A 225 17.61 -6.80 22.66
N CYS A 226 18.80 -7.07 22.11
CA CYS A 226 18.92 -7.85 20.89
C CYS A 226 18.33 -9.24 21.18
N ILE A 227 17.15 -9.56 20.65
CA ILE A 227 16.58 -10.90 20.81
C ILE A 227 17.39 -11.84 19.90
N LYS A 228 18.19 -12.72 20.52
CA LYS A 228 18.84 -13.83 19.84
C LYS A 228 17.81 -14.94 19.66
N ASP A 229 17.30 -15.14 18.44
CA ASP A 229 16.49 -16.31 18.10
C ASP A 229 17.37 -17.25 17.24
N ASN A 230 17.80 -18.39 17.80
CA ASN A 230 18.71 -19.37 17.15
C ASN A 230 20.04 -18.78 16.63
N GLY A 231 20.65 -17.84 17.35
CA GLY A 231 21.94 -17.24 16.98
C GLY A 231 21.84 -16.10 15.94
N ARG A 232 20.63 -15.74 15.49
CA ARG A 232 20.40 -14.60 14.59
C ARG A 232 20.08 -13.35 15.39
N VAL A 233 20.74 -12.24 15.07
CA VAL A 233 20.38 -10.92 15.60
C VAL A 233 19.19 -10.43 14.80
N THR A 234 17.99 -10.59 15.36
CA THR A 234 16.75 -10.03 14.78
C THR A 234 16.16 -9.02 15.74
N THR A 235 15.99 -7.81 15.27
CA THR A 235 15.46 -6.65 16.02
C THR A 235 13.96 -6.45 15.87
N SER A 236 13.28 -7.15 14.94
CA SER A 236 11.82 -7.26 15.03
C SER A 236 11.43 -8.47 15.85
N ARG A 237 10.41 -8.28 16.66
CA ARG A 237 9.76 -9.35 17.37
C ARG A 237 8.96 -10.23 16.39
N ARG A 238 9.47 -11.41 16.05
CA ARG A 238 8.72 -12.39 15.25
C ARG A 238 7.78 -13.18 16.14
N ILE A 239 6.47 -13.05 15.91
CA ILE A 239 5.44 -13.67 16.73
C ILE A 239 4.68 -14.68 15.89
N PHE A 240 4.67 -15.94 16.31
CA PHE A 240 3.88 -16.97 15.64
C PHE A 240 2.44 -16.95 16.16
N ALA A 241 1.46 -17.03 15.26
CA ALA A 241 0.04 -17.02 15.62
C ALA A 241 -0.35 -18.11 16.64
N ARG A 242 0.38 -19.23 16.72
CA ARG A 242 0.16 -20.27 17.75
C ARG A 242 0.41 -19.80 19.18
N LYS A 243 1.23 -18.75 19.38
CA LYS A 243 1.54 -18.13 20.69
C LYS A 243 0.60 -16.95 21.02
N THR A 244 -0.50 -16.83 20.30
CA THR A 244 -1.45 -15.72 20.46
C THR A 244 -2.85 -16.25 20.66
N VAL A 245 -3.74 -15.45 21.23
CA VAL A 245 -5.17 -15.73 21.36
C VAL A 245 -5.97 -14.68 20.60
N VAL A 246 -7.04 -15.10 19.91
CA VAL A 246 -7.94 -14.17 19.21
C VAL A 246 -9.00 -13.68 20.19
N ARG A 247 -9.26 -12.36 20.21
CA ARG A 247 -10.38 -11.77 20.96
C ARG A 247 -11.14 -10.75 20.12
N ARG A 248 -12.43 -10.57 20.44
CA ARG A 248 -13.21 -9.42 19.95
C ARG A 248 -12.68 -8.16 20.62
N ILE A 249 -12.53 -7.08 19.85
CA ILE A 249 -12.12 -5.78 20.37
C ILE A 249 -13.16 -4.72 20.03
N THR A 250 -13.17 -3.62 20.80
CA THR A 250 -14.07 -2.49 20.54
C THR A 250 -13.64 -1.75 19.27
N ALA A 251 -14.54 -0.95 18.69
CA ALA A 251 -14.20 -0.11 17.54
C ALA A 251 -13.10 0.91 17.90
N SER A 252 -13.10 1.43 19.13
CA SER A 252 -12.08 2.39 19.59
C SER A 252 -10.68 1.78 19.55
N ILE A 253 -10.50 0.60 20.15
CA ILE A 253 -9.21 -0.10 20.16
C ILE A 253 -8.74 -0.42 18.74
N ALA A 254 -9.66 -0.88 17.88
CA ALA A 254 -9.33 -1.20 16.49
C ALA A 254 -8.90 0.05 15.71
N MET A 255 -9.60 1.18 15.86
CA MET A 255 -9.25 2.42 15.17
C MET A 255 -7.89 2.96 15.65
N GLU A 256 -7.64 2.97 16.95
CA GLU A 256 -6.36 3.41 17.51
C GLU A 256 -5.19 2.57 16.98
N PHE A 257 -5.33 1.24 17.01
CA PHE A 257 -4.31 0.33 16.49
C PHE A 257 -4.06 0.50 14.99
N LEU A 258 -5.13 0.62 14.19
CA LEU A 258 -5.00 0.80 12.74
C LEU A 258 -4.40 2.16 12.38
N ASP A 259 -4.71 3.24 13.12
CA ASP A 259 -4.12 4.55 12.89
C ASP A 259 -2.59 4.54 13.09
N GLU A 260 -2.12 3.78 14.08
CA GLU A 260 -0.69 3.70 14.40
C GLU A 260 0.07 2.76 13.45
N HIS A 261 -0.53 1.65 13.03
CA HIS A 261 0.19 0.55 12.39
C HIS A 261 -0.22 0.26 10.95
N HIS A 262 -1.37 0.75 10.49
CA HIS A 262 -1.84 0.52 9.12
C HIS A 262 -1.48 1.70 8.21
N LEU A 263 -0.93 1.41 7.01
CA LEU A 263 -0.51 2.43 6.04
C LEU A 263 -1.63 3.42 5.71
N TRP A 264 -2.84 2.89 5.51
CA TRP A 264 -4.06 3.63 5.19
C TRP A 264 -4.87 4.10 6.41
N GLY A 265 -4.34 3.94 7.63
CA GLY A 265 -5.01 4.31 8.88
C GLY A 265 -6.29 3.51 9.18
N ALA A 266 -7.06 4.02 10.15
CA ALA A 266 -8.31 3.40 10.58
C ALA A 266 -9.42 3.43 9.54
N THR A 267 -10.34 2.48 9.69
CA THR A 267 -11.62 2.50 8.98
C THR A 267 -12.75 2.08 9.93
N LYS A 268 -13.95 2.57 9.66
CA LYS A 268 -15.13 2.12 10.40
C LYS A 268 -15.48 0.70 9.96
N ALA A 269 -15.62 -0.18 10.93
CA ALA A 269 -15.95 -1.59 10.71
C ALA A 269 -16.97 -2.08 11.73
N LYS A 270 -17.77 -3.08 11.33
CA LYS A 270 -18.79 -3.68 12.20
C LYS A 270 -18.21 -4.74 13.11
N HIS A 271 -17.20 -5.45 12.61
CA HIS A 271 -16.60 -6.58 13.29
C HIS A 271 -15.09 -6.38 13.42
N ASN A 272 -14.59 -6.28 14.65
CA ASN A 272 -13.18 -6.07 14.94
C ASN A 272 -12.64 -7.25 15.76
N TYR A 273 -11.44 -7.72 15.41
CA TYR A 273 -10.74 -8.81 16.07
C TYR A 273 -9.28 -8.40 16.31
N GLY A 274 -8.75 -8.77 17.48
CA GLY A 274 -7.35 -8.59 17.84
C GLY A 274 -6.67 -9.93 18.14
N LEU A 275 -5.37 -10.01 17.85
CA LEU A 275 -4.48 -11.06 18.34
C LEU A 275 -3.69 -10.56 19.53
N PHE A 276 -3.79 -11.29 20.63
CA PHE A 276 -3.09 -10.98 21.87
C PHE A 276 -2.03 -12.03 22.15
N VAL A 277 -0.86 -11.65 22.63
CA VAL A 277 0.18 -12.61 23.04
C VAL A 277 -0.31 -13.38 24.27
N GLU A 278 -0.19 -14.71 24.25
CA GLU A 278 -0.74 -15.61 25.28
C GLU A 278 0.36 -16.25 26.15
N SER A 279 1.62 -16.24 25.70
CA SER A 279 2.69 -17.01 26.33
C SER A 279 3.12 -16.40 27.67
N SER A 280 2.87 -17.12 28.76
CA SER A 280 3.13 -16.74 30.16
C SER A 280 4.61 -16.53 30.54
N ASN A 281 5.53 -16.79 29.60
CA ASN A 281 6.98 -16.57 29.77
C ASN A 281 7.51 -15.42 28.90
N ASP A 282 6.63 -14.67 28.23
CA ASP A 282 6.97 -13.48 27.45
C ASP A 282 6.60 -12.25 28.28
N ALA A 283 7.51 -11.28 28.42
CA ALA A 283 7.28 -10.03 29.17
C ALA A 283 6.12 -9.17 28.62
N ASN A 284 5.54 -9.62 27.50
CA ASN A 284 4.55 -8.94 26.69
C ASN A 284 3.21 -9.71 26.65
N GLU A 285 2.93 -10.57 27.63
CA GLU A 285 1.63 -11.25 27.74
C GLU A 285 0.47 -10.24 27.71
N GLY A 286 -0.59 -10.57 26.98
CA GLY A 286 -1.76 -9.71 26.85
C GLY A 286 -1.58 -8.52 25.92
N GLU A 287 -0.43 -8.38 25.25
CA GLU A 287 -0.22 -7.32 24.26
C GLU A 287 -0.99 -7.59 22.96
N LEU A 288 -1.67 -6.58 22.43
CA LEU A 288 -2.33 -6.59 21.11
C LEU A 288 -1.29 -6.44 20.00
N VAL A 289 -1.11 -7.47 19.19
CA VAL A 289 -0.03 -7.54 18.17
C VAL A 289 -0.51 -7.52 16.72
N ALA A 290 -1.80 -7.78 16.48
CA ALA A 290 -2.40 -7.63 15.16
C ALA A 290 -3.91 -7.41 15.24
N VAL A 291 -4.47 -6.71 14.24
CA VAL A 291 -5.90 -6.43 14.13
C VAL A 291 -6.40 -6.78 12.74
N ALA A 292 -7.61 -7.36 12.68
CA ALA A 292 -8.40 -7.48 11.46
C ALA A 292 -9.81 -6.91 11.67
N THR A 293 -10.30 -6.19 10.67
CA THR A 293 -11.62 -5.57 10.70
C THR A 293 -12.45 -5.98 9.50
N PHE A 294 -13.74 -6.23 9.72
CA PHE A 294 -14.66 -6.72 8.72
C PHE A 294 -15.94 -5.87 8.66
N SER A 295 -16.49 -5.76 7.46
CA SER A 295 -17.73 -5.04 7.19
C SER A 295 -18.94 -5.79 7.76
N THR A 296 -20.08 -5.08 7.80
CA THR A 296 -21.37 -5.73 8.02
C THR A 296 -21.70 -6.66 6.85
N ARG A 297 -22.65 -7.59 7.06
CA ARG A 297 -23.12 -8.47 6.00
C ARG A 297 -23.67 -7.62 4.85
N ARG A 298 -23.17 -7.84 3.64
CA ARG A 298 -23.74 -7.26 2.42
C ARG A 298 -24.91 -8.12 1.94
N LYS A 299 -25.98 -7.47 1.47
CA LYS A 299 -27.11 -8.14 0.82
C LYS A 299 -26.75 -8.37 -0.64
N ILE A 300 -26.10 -9.51 -0.94
CA ILE A 300 -25.68 -9.85 -2.29
C ILE A 300 -26.39 -11.12 -2.75
N VAL A 301 -26.90 -11.10 -3.97
CA VAL A 301 -27.43 -12.26 -4.69
C VAL A 301 -26.41 -12.65 -5.76
N ARG A 302 -26.08 -13.94 -5.86
CA ARG A 302 -25.22 -14.51 -6.90
C ARG A 302 -25.91 -15.72 -7.48
N LEU A 303 -26.04 -15.80 -8.80
CA LEU A 303 -26.73 -16.91 -9.49
C LEU A 303 -28.12 -17.21 -8.88
N GLY A 304 -28.90 -16.16 -8.59
CA GLY A 304 -30.23 -16.27 -8.01
C GLY A 304 -30.29 -16.65 -6.52
N LYS A 305 -29.14 -16.84 -5.84
CA LYS A 305 -29.09 -17.23 -4.42
C LYS A 305 -28.52 -16.12 -3.53
N PRO A 306 -29.16 -15.81 -2.38
CA PRO A 306 -28.61 -14.85 -1.44
C PRO A 306 -27.34 -15.40 -0.79
N HIS A 307 -26.31 -14.58 -0.69
CA HIS A 307 -25.03 -14.90 -0.05
C HIS A 307 -24.78 -13.99 1.17
N ARG A 308 -24.25 -14.57 2.24
CA ARG A 308 -23.69 -13.89 3.42
C ARG A 308 -22.29 -13.40 3.10
N SER A 309 -22.19 -12.44 2.20
CA SER A 309 -20.93 -11.83 1.82
C SER A 309 -20.48 -10.80 2.83
N HIS A 310 -19.20 -10.82 3.20
CA HIS A 310 -18.54 -9.83 4.04
C HIS A 310 -17.26 -9.33 3.39
N GLU A 311 -16.78 -8.16 3.81
CA GLU A 311 -15.48 -7.67 3.38
C GLU A 311 -14.49 -7.68 4.54
N LEU A 312 -13.28 -8.15 4.30
CA LEU A 312 -12.13 -7.82 5.13
C LEU A 312 -11.66 -6.42 4.72
N LEU A 313 -11.80 -5.46 5.64
CA LEU A 313 -11.55 -4.05 5.35
C LEU A 313 -10.10 -3.65 5.59
N ARG A 314 -9.52 -4.12 6.71
CA ARG A 314 -8.14 -3.84 7.11
C ARG A 314 -7.56 -5.02 7.88
N PHE A 315 -6.28 -5.27 7.64
CA PHE A 315 -5.44 -6.12 8.47
C PHE A 315 -4.05 -5.48 8.61
N CYS A 316 -3.51 -5.42 9.82
CA CYS A 316 -2.10 -5.17 10.05
C CYS A 316 -1.62 -5.86 11.33
N SER A 317 -0.33 -6.21 11.37
CA SER A 317 0.41 -6.40 12.61
C SER A 317 0.90 -5.05 13.13
N ARG A 318 1.39 -5.01 14.37
CA ARG A 318 2.14 -3.86 14.85
C ARG A 318 3.37 -3.63 13.97
N ARG A 319 3.76 -2.37 13.81
CA ARG A 319 4.92 -1.96 13.00
C ARG A 319 6.30 -2.38 13.57
N ASP A 320 6.34 -2.88 14.79
CA ASP A 320 7.54 -3.37 15.47
C ASP A 320 7.63 -4.91 15.52
N SER A 321 6.62 -5.62 15.00
CA SER A 321 6.54 -7.08 15.09
C SER A 321 6.01 -7.73 13.81
N ASN A 322 6.54 -8.91 13.47
CA ASN A 322 6.08 -9.69 12.34
C ASN A 322 5.24 -10.88 12.86
N VAL A 323 3.91 -10.80 12.68
CA VAL A 323 2.98 -11.82 13.16
C VAL A 323 2.71 -12.87 12.08
N VAL A 324 3.50 -13.94 12.09
CA VAL A 324 3.41 -15.04 11.12
C VAL A 324 2.14 -15.86 11.33
N GLY A 325 1.31 -15.95 10.29
CA GLY A 325 0.02 -16.63 10.30
C GLY A 325 -1.09 -15.85 11.02
N GLY A 326 -0.84 -14.59 11.40
CA GLY A 326 -1.79 -13.78 12.16
C GLY A 326 -3.10 -13.54 11.41
N ILE A 327 -3.02 -13.13 10.14
CA ILE A 327 -4.19 -12.92 9.29
C ILE A 327 -5.03 -14.20 9.13
N SER A 328 -4.40 -15.35 8.91
CA SER A 328 -5.08 -16.64 8.76
C SER A 328 -5.87 -16.99 10.02
N LYS A 329 -5.29 -16.76 11.19
CA LYS A 329 -5.93 -17.02 12.48
C LYS A 329 -7.13 -16.10 12.74
N LEU A 330 -7.01 -14.82 12.37
CA LEU A 330 -8.10 -13.84 12.47
C LEU A 330 -9.25 -14.15 11.50
N ILE A 331 -8.94 -14.50 10.25
CA ILE A 331 -9.95 -14.91 9.26
C ILE A 331 -10.68 -16.17 9.73
N LYS A 332 -9.97 -17.19 10.23
CA LYS A 332 -10.60 -18.41 10.78
C LYS A 332 -11.52 -18.11 11.95
N ALA A 333 -11.14 -17.20 12.84
CA ALA A 333 -12.00 -16.78 13.95
C ALA A 333 -13.27 -16.05 13.46
N PHE A 334 -13.14 -15.18 12.46
CA PHE A 334 -14.28 -14.52 11.84
C PHE A 334 -15.22 -15.51 11.17
N ILE A 335 -14.70 -16.47 10.39
CA ILE A 335 -15.49 -17.51 9.73
C ILE A 335 -16.27 -18.32 10.75
N ARG A 336 -15.62 -18.76 11.83
CA ARG A 336 -16.28 -19.55 12.90
C ARG A 336 -17.41 -18.78 13.57
N GLU A 337 -17.25 -17.49 13.81
CA GLU A 337 -18.26 -16.68 14.51
C GLU A 337 -19.40 -16.24 13.59
N LYS A 338 -19.09 -15.84 12.35
CA LYS A 338 -20.06 -15.22 11.44
C LYS A 338 -20.62 -16.15 10.39
N THR A 339 -19.98 -17.29 10.14
CA THR A 339 -20.36 -18.26 9.11
C THR A 339 -20.67 -17.57 7.77
N PRO A 340 -19.78 -16.70 7.25
CA PRO A 340 -20.00 -16.04 5.96
C PRO A 340 -20.00 -17.09 4.84
N ASP A 341 -20.70 -16.82 3.75
CA ASP A 341 -20.65 -17.68 2.56
C ASP A 341 -19.45 -17.28 1.66
N ASP A 342 -19.04 -16.02 1.72
CA ASP A 342 -17.84 -15.51 1.05
C ASP A 342 -17.25 -14.30 1.79
N ILE A 343 -15.94 -14.11 1.61
CA ILE A 343 -15.18 -12.93 2.08
C ILE A 343 -14.53 -12.28 0.87
N VAL A 344 -14.75 -10.98 0.69
CA VAL A 344 -14.12 -10.15 -0.32
C VAL A 344 -13.07 -9.24 0.33
N THR A 345 -11.99 -8.94 -0.35
CA THR A 345 -11.00 -7.94 0.08
C THR A 345 -10.44 -7.21 -1.12
N VAL A 346 -9.78 -6.08 -0.86
CA VAL A 346 -9.08 -5.28 -1.87
C VAL A 346 -7.61 -5.20 -1.48
N VAL A 347 -6.73 -5.45 -2.44
CA VAL A 347 -5.29 -5.41 -2.30
C VAL A 347 -4.73 -4.25 -3.12
N ASP A 348 -3.88 -3.48 -2.46
CA ASP A 348 -3.11 -2.39 -3.06
C ASP A 348 -1.92 -2.99 -3.82
N ARG A 349 -1.85 -2.74 -5.13
CA ARG A 349 -0.85 -3.34 -6.02
C ARG A 349 0.50 -2.61 -5.99
N ASP A 350 0.58 -1.43 -5.34
CA ASP A 350 1.86 -0.76 -5.08
C ASP A 350 2.78 -1.61 -4.19
N TRP A 351 2.23 -2.59 -3.47
CA TRP A 351 2.96 -3.45 -2.53
C TRP A 351 3.07 -4.91 -3.00
N GLY A 352 2.97 -5.13 -4.31
CA GLY A 352 3.20 -6.41 -4.99
C GLY A 352 1.93 -7.11 -5.50
N ASP A 353 2.12 -8.32 -6.02
CA ASP A 353 1.13 -9.12 -6.77
C ASP A 353 0.04 -9.80 -5.93
N GLY A 354 -0.05 -9.49 -4.63
CA GLY A 354 -1.02 -10.13 -3.75
C GLY A 354 -0.78 -11.62 -3.47
N SER A 355 0.38 -12.20 -3.84
CA SER A 355 0.69 -13.63 -3.70
C SER A 355 0.36 -14.26 -2.35
N GLY A 356 0.57 -13.52 -1.25
CA GLY A 356 0.24 -13.97 0.11
C GLY A 356 -1.25 -14.20 0.38
N TRP A 357 -2.14 -13.64 -0.44
CA TRP A 357 -3.59 -13.84 -0.32
C TRP A 357 -4.05 -15.13 -1.01
N TYR A 358 -3.41 -15.52 -2.12
CA TYR A 358 -3.75 -16.75 -2.82
C TYR A 358 -3.52 -17.99 -1.94
N SER A 359 -2.46 -17.99 -1.12
CA SER A 359 -2.20 -19.07 -0.15
C SER A 359 -3.24 -19.14 0.99
N LEU A 360 -4.04 -18.09 1.19
CA LEU A 360 -5.16 -18.08 2.14
C LEU A 360 -6.47 -18.57 1.49
N GLY A 361 -6.43 -18.96 0.21
CA GLY A 361 -7.58 -19.40 -0.57
C GLY A 361 -8.43 -18.25 -1.14
N PHE A 362 -7.89 -17.04 -1.19
CA PHE A 362 -8.49 -15.97 -1.99
C PHE A 362 -8.12 -16.14 -3.46
N GLN A 363 -8.96 -15.65 -4.34
CA GLN A 363 -8.73 -15.65 -5.78
C GLN A 363 -9.06 -14.29 -6.36
N SER A 364 -8.30 -13.87 -7.37
CA SER A 364 -8.54 -12.62 -8.08
C SER A 364 -9.84 -12.69 -8.88
N VAL A 365 -10.69 -11.67 -8.72
CA VAL A 365 -12.00 -11.56 -9.39
C VAL A 365 -12.18 -10.28 -10.19
N ALA A 366 -11.38 -9.24 -9.92
CA ALA A 366 -11.34 -8.01 -10.70
C ALA A 366 -10.07 -7.22 -10.39
N THR A 367 -9.55 -6.49 -11.37
CA THR A 367 -8.50 -5.48 -11.19
C THR A 367 -9.08 -4.13 -11.61
N MET A 368 -8.94 -3.12 -10.76
CA MET A 368 -9.32 -1.74 -11.09
C MET A 368 -8.12 -1.00 -11.66
N GLU A 369 -8.40 -0.05 -12.55
CA GLU A 369 -7.39 0.87 -13.07
C GLU A 369 -6.74 1.72 -11.95
N PRO A 370 -5.60 2.37 -12.24
CA PRO A 370 -4.97 3.33 -11.34
C PRO A 370 -5.93 4.44 -10.88
N ILE A 371 -5.82 4.81 -9.60
CA ILE A 371 -6.52 5.98 -9.06
C ILE A 371 -5.60 7.20 -9.07
N VAL A 372 -6.14 8.35 -9.49
CA VAL A 372 -5.43 9.63 -9.36
C VAL A 372 -5.61 10.22 -7.96
N MET A 373 -4.50 10.71 -7.41
CA MET A 373 -4.43 11.50 -6.18
C MET A 373 -3.67 12.79 -6.48
N ALA A 374 -3.92 13.84 -5.71
CA ALA A 374 -3.24 15.13 -5.87
C ALA A 374 -2.27 15.36 -4.71
N ILE A 375 -1.01 15.64 -5.00
CA ILE A 375 0.02 15.87 -4.00
C ILE A 375 0.64 17.26 -4.15
N ARG A 376 1.10 17.85 -3.04
CA ARG A 376 1.92 19.05 -3.03
C ARG A 376 3.32 18.70 -2.50
N PRO A 377 4.40 19.32 -3.00
CA PRO A 377 5.73 19.18 -2.43
C PRO A 377 5.74 19.48 -0.93
N PHE A 378 6.58 18.75 -0.19
CA PHE A 378 6.71 18.94 1.25
C PHE A 378 7.18 20.36 1.57
N ASN A 379 6.40 21.05 2.40
CA ASN A 379 6.86 22.11 3.28
C ASN A 379 6.79 21.60 4.73
N GLU A 380 7.41 22.31 5.69
CA GLU A 380 7.60 21.88 7.10
C GLU A 380 6.30 21.42 7.81
N GLU A 381 5.13 21.75 7.26
CA GLU A 381 3.82 21.25 7.67
C GLU A 381 3.40 20.00 6.85
N ASN A 382 3.67 18.80 7.36
CA ASN A 382 3.20 17.49 6.84
C ASN A 382 1.98 17.57 5.90
N VAL A 383 2.17 17.57 4.57
CA VAL A 383 1.04 17.61 3.63
C VAL A 383 0.69 16.18 3.17
N PRO A 384 -0.43 15.58 3.62
CA PRO A 384 -0.85 14.28 3.10
C PRO A 384 -1.30 14.40 1.63
N ARG A 385 -1.07 13.38 0.80
CA ARG A 385 -1.72 13.27 -0.51
C ARG A 385 -3.24 13.44 -0.41
N ARG A 386 -3.84 14.16 -1.36
CA ARG A 386 -5.28 14.42 -1.42
C ARG A 386 -5.97 13.34 -2.23
N HIS A 387 -6.96 12.71 -1.60
CA HIS A 387 -7.83 11.76 -2.28
C HIS A 387 -8.91 12.53 -3.05
N LEU A 388 -9.14 12.13 -4.30
CA LEU A 388 -10.15 12.77 -5.15
C LEU A 388 -11.48 12.02 -5.14
N VAL A 389 -11.47 10.72 -4.79
CA VAL A 389 -12.67 9.88 -4.71
C VAL A 389 -12.63 8.89 -3.55
N GLY A 390 -13.80 8.59 -2.99
CA GLY A 390 -13.96 7.63 -1.91
C GLY A 390 -14.79 8.14 -0.73
N ALA A 391 -15.35 7.22 0.03
CA ALA A 391 -16.23 7.55 1.15
C ALA A 391 -15.49 8.23 2.33
N GLY A 392 -16.07 9.27 2.93
CA GLY A 392 -15.49 9.89 4.12
C GLY A 392 -14.23 10.72 3.86
N ILE A 393 -14.01 11.13 2.60
CA ILE A 393 -13.11 12.23 2.29
C ILE A 393 -13.67 13.51 2.92
N LYS A 394 -12.82 14.27 3.61
CA LYS A 394 -13.17 15.57 4.18
C LYS A 394 -12.47 16.68 3.41
N ASN A 395 -13.22 17.74 3.10
CA ASN A 395 -12.69 18.94 2.46
C ASN A 395 -12.21 19.91 3.54
N ILE A 396 -11.07 20.56 3.31
CA ILE A 396 -10.35 21.35 4.33
C ILE A 396 -11.10 22.62 4.76
N ASN A 397 -12.05 23.12 3.97
CA ASN A 397 -12.75 24.40 4.23
C ASN A 397 -14.24 24.22 4.59
N THR A 398 -14.58 23.39 5.58
CA THR A 398 -15.96 23.39 6.11
C THR A 398 -16.12 24.46 7.20
N THR A 399 -16.11 25.74 6.81
CA THR A 399 -16.56 26.83 7.68
C THR A 399 -18.08 26.92 7.56
N ILE A 400 -18.80 26.11 8.34
CA ILE A 400 -20.26 26.27 8.51
C ILE A 400 -20.47 26.77 9.94
N GLY A 401 -20.61 28.10 10.09
CA GLY A 401 -21.11 28.80 11.29
C GLY A 401 -20.39 28.50 12.61
N ASN A 402 -19.49 29.38 13.04
CA ASN A 402 -18.92 29.53 14.40
C ASN A 402 -18.45 28.27 15.16
N SER A 403 -18.36 27.10 14.52
CA SER A 403 -17.80 25.88 15.06
C SER A 403 -16.75 25.35 14.10
N THR A 404 -15.50 25.75 14.32
CA THR A 404 -14.33 25.11 13.73
C THR A 404 -14.27 23.66 14.22
N ARG A 405 -14.80 22.73 13.43
CA ARG A 405 -14.50 21.30 13.64
C ARG A 405 -13.02 21.09 13.31
N SER A 406 -12.20 20.92 14.34
CA SER A 406 -10.80 20.54 14.18
C SER A 406 -10.73 19.32 13.27
N LEU A 407 -10.09 19.48 12.10
CA LEU A 407 -9.70 18.34 11.28
C LEU A 407 -8.75 17.50 12.13
N ASN A 408 -9.08 16.23 12.34
CA ASN A 408 -8.11 15.31 12.94
C ASN A 408 -7.10 14.96 11.83
N ASN A 409 -5.81 14.84 12.17
CA ASN A 409 -4.74 14.33 11.29
C ASN A 409 -4.98 12.89 10.73
N LYS A 410 -6.18 12.34 10.92
CA LYS A 410 -6.56 10.93 10.78
C LYS A 410 -7.59 10.69 9.66
N ASP A 411 -8.16 11.74 9.09
CA ASP A 411 -9.16 11.62 8.02
C ASP A 411 -8.51 11.55 6.64
N ARG A 412 -9.18 10.89 5.67
CA ARG A 412 -8.81 11.04 4.26
C ARG A 412 -9.11 12.46 3.84
N ILE A 413 -8.07 13.19 3.45
CA ILE A 413 -8.17 14.60 3.13
C ILE A 413 -8.36 14.76 1.62
N GLY A 414 -9.36 15.55 1.24
CA GLY A 414 -9.63 15.93 -0.15
C GLY A 414 -9.08 17.31 -0.48
N LEU A 415 -9.35 17.78 -1.70
CA LEU A 415 -9.10 19.15 -2.09
C LEU A 415 -10.01 20.12 -1.29
N SER A 416 -9.62 21.40 -1.21
CA SER A 416 -10.47 22.43 -0.62
C SER A 416 -11.73 22.63 -1.46
N THR A 417 -12.78 23.16 -0.83
CA THR A 417 -14.06 23.44 -1.51
C THR A 417 -13.87 24.39 -2.70
N ASP A 418 -12.97 25.37 -2.57
CA ASP A 418 -12.72 26.39 -3.60
C ASP A 418 -12.09 25.76 -4.84
N ILE A 419 -11.06 24.93 -4.66
CA ILE A 419 -10.44 24.18 -5.77
C ILE A 419 -11.47 23.24 -6.41
N LEU A 420 -12.31 22.57 -5.61
CA LEU A 420 -13.35 21.69 -6.15
C LEU A 420 -14.37 22.47 -6.99
N GLN A 421 -14.73 23.70 -6.62
CA GLN A 421 -15.64 24.54 -7.39
C GLN A 421 -15.01 24.95 -8.72
N GLU A 422 -13.74 25.37 -8.72
CA GLU A 422 -12.99 25.69 -9.94
C GLU A 422 -12.91 24.48 -10.88
N LEU A 423 -12.56 23.30 -10.35
CA LEU A 423 -12.51 22.06 -11.15
C LEU A 423 -13.87 21.63 -11.69
N ASN A 424 -14.98 22.00 -11.05
CA ASN A 424 -16.30 21.52 -11.45
C ASN A 424 -16.83 22.12 -12.77
N VAL A 425 -16.18 23.14 -13.30
CA VAL A 425 -16.56 23.79 -14.56
C VAL A 425 -15.60 23.49 -15.71
N LEU A 426 -14.54 22.72 -15.46
CA LEU A 426 -13.52 22.38 -16.45
C LEU A 426 -13.78 21.00 -17.04
N ASP A 427 -13.68 20.89 -18.37
CA ASP A 427 -13.87 19.66 -19.13
C ASP A 427 -12.61 19.21 -19.92
N SER A 428 -11.56 20.04 -19.93
CA SER A 428 -10.26 19.76 -20.56
C SER A 428 -9.22 19.28 -19.55
N ILE A 429 -8.49 18.21 -19.88
CA ILE A 429 -7.41 17.70 -19.03
C ILE A 429 -6.30 18.73 -18.83
N GLU A 430 -5.99 19.54 -19.83
CA GLU A 430 -4.94 20.56 -19.77
C GLU A 430 -5.28 21.67 -18.78
N ASP A 431 -6.52 22.18 -18.84
CA ASP A 431 -7.01 23.21 -17.91
C ASP A 431 -7.10 22.68 -16.48
N ILE A 432 -7.51 21.42 -16.31
CA ILE A 432 -7.60 20.79 -14.99
C ILE A 432 -6.21 20.62 -14.37
N LEU A 433 -5.24 20.09 -15.12
CA LEU A 433 -3.86 19.94 -14.66
C LEU A 433 -3.20 21.30 -14.41
N GLY A 434 -3.46 22.29 -15.28
CA GLY A 434 -3.03 23.67 -15.08
C GLY A 434 -3.59 24.28 -13.81
N THR A 435 -4.89 24.08 -13.54
CA THR A 435 -5.54 24.56 -12.31
C THR A 435 -4.95 23.90 -11.08
N LEU A 436 -4.79 22.57 -11.06
CA LEU A 436 -4.13 21.87 -9.95
C LEU A 436 -2.71 22.41 -9.72
N SER A 437 -1.91 22.54 -10.77
CA SER A 437 -0.53 23.06 -10.72
C SER A 437 -0.48 24.49 -10.19
N ASN A 438 -1.39 25.37 -10.59
CA ASN A 438 -1.51 26.73 -10.06
C ASN A 438 -1.79 26.77 -8.56
N HIS A 439 -2.50 25.76 -8.04
CA HIS A 439 -2.72 25.54 -6.60
C HIS A 439 -1.59 24.72 -5.94
N GLY A 440 -0.50 24.45 -6.66
CA GLY A 440 0.65 23.67 -6.19
C GLY A 440 0.34 22.19 -5.98
N PHE A 441 -0.64 21.64 -6.70
CA PHE A 441 -0.98 20.22 -6.67
C PHE A 441 -0.58 19.54 -7.98
N PHE A 442 -0.02 18.36 -7.84
CA PHE A 442 0.48 17.54 -8.94
C PHE A 442 -0.16 16.15 -8.87
N PRO A 443 -0.55 15.55 -10.01
CA PRO A 443 -1.15 14.22 -10.02
C PRO A 443 -0.12 13.14 -9.72
N VAL A 444 -0.51 12.18 -8.88
CA VAL A 444 0.19 10.90 -8.70
C VAL A 444 -0.81 9.76 -8.80
N TYR A 445 -0.35 8.63 -9.31
CA TYR A 445 -1.16 7.44 -9.56
C TYR A 445 -0.62 6.26 -8.77
N ASP A 446 -1.52 5.40 -8.28
CA ASP A 446 -1.14 4.07 -7.79
C ASP A 446 -1.07 3.05 -8.94
N THR A 447 -0.77 1.80 -8.63
CA THR A 447 -0.73 0.69 -9.58
C THR A 447 -2.15 0.13 -9.88
N GLY A 448 -3.19 0.74 -9.30
CA GLY A 448 -4.54 0.21 -9.20
C GLY A 448 -4.69 -0.81 -8.06
N VAL A 449 -5.90 -1.32 -7.89
CA VAL A 449 -6.23 -2.28 -6.83
C VAL A 449 -6.77 -3.58 -7.38
N GLU A 450 -6.43 -4.68 -6.72
CA GLU A 450 -6.93 -6.00 -7.05
C GLU A 450 -8.01 -6.42 -6.05
N ARG A 451 -9.16 -6.86 -6.55
CA ARG A 451 -10.23 -7.43 -5.74
C ARG A 451 -10.09 -8.93 -5.68
N LEU A 452 -10.12 -9.43 -4.47
CA LEU A 452 -10.02 -10.84 -4.19
C LEU A 452 -11.29 -11.35 -3.50
N MET A 453 -11.68 -12.57 -3.80
CA MET A 453 -12.80 -13.27 -3.17
C MET A 453 -12.35 -14.63 -2.67
N LYS A 454 -12.80 -15.01 -1.46
CA LYS A 454 -12.70 -16.37 -0.92
C LYS A 454 -14.11 -16.87 -0.64
N THR A 455 -14.50 -17.95 -1.32
CA THR A 455 -15.72 -18.70 -0.99
C THR A 455 -15.49 -19.57 0.22
N ILE A 456 -16.48 -19.61 1.12
CA ILE A 456 -16.47 -20.47 2.31
C ILE A 456 -17.46 -21.59 2.04
N SER A 457 -16.98 -22.62 1.39
CA SER A 457 -17.73 -23.85 1.19
C SER A 457 -17.25 -24.88 2.20
N TYR A 458 -18.18 -25.45 2.95
CA TYR A 458 -17.97 -26.72 3.65
C TYR A 458 -18.76 -27.76 2.87
N ASP A 459 -18.14 -28.88 2.49
CA ASP A 459 -18.94 -30.07 2.20
C ASP A 459 -19.70 -30.50 3.48
N ARG A 460 -20.68 -31.40 3.37
CA ARG A 460 -21.45 -31.89 4.54
C ARG A 460 -20.58 -32.56 5.62
N ASN A 461 -19.31 -32.84 5.32
CA ASN A 461 -18.33 -33.48 6.18
C ASN A 461 -17.31 -32.48 6.76
N GLY A 462 -17.43 -31.18 6.46
CA GLY A 462 -16.55 -30.13 6.98
C GLY A 462 -15.25 -29.91 6.20
N ASN A 463 -15.06 -30.52 5.02
CA ASN A 463 -13.89 -30.27 4.18
C ASN A 463 -14.11 -29.06 3.27
N GLU A 464 -13.05 -28.30 2.95
CA GLU A 464 -13.06 -27.28 1.90
C GLU A 464 -13.17 -28.01 0.54
N PRO A 465 -14.25 -27.84 -0.25
CA PRO A 465 -14.29 -28.38 -1.59
C PRO A 465 -13.34 -27.58 -2.50
N GLU A 466 -12.79 -28.27 -3.49
CA GLU A 466 -11.95 -27.66 -4.54
C GLU A 466 -12.79 -26.68 -5.37
N THR A 467 -12.81 -25.40 -4.98
CA THR A 467 -13.41 -24.34 -5.79
C THR A 467 -12.44 -23.93 -6.89
N THR A 468 -12.75 -24.32 -8.13
CA THR A 468 -11.99 -23.93 -9.32
C THR A 468 -12.16 -22.43 -9.61
N LYS A 469 -11.13 -21.81 -10.22
CA LYS A 469 -11.09 -20.38 -10.55
C LYS A 469 -12.21 -19.91 -11.47
N GLY A 470 -12.73 -20.78 -12.32
CA GLY A 470 -13.91 -20.49 -13.16
C GLY A 470 -15.14 -20.19 -12.31
N HIS A 471 -15.44 -21.04 -11.33
CA HIS A 471 -16.63 -20.92 -10.51
C HIS A 471 -16.70 -19.62 -9.68
N ILE A 472 -15.57 -19.16 -9.11
CA ILE A 472 -15.57 -17.92 -8.32
C ILE A 472 -15.74 -16.67 -9.17
N THR A 473 -15.19 -16.68 -10.37
CA THR A 473 -15.31 -15.57 -11.34
C THR A 473 -16.75 -15.45 -11.80
N ASP A 474 -17.42 -16.58 -12.05
CA ASP A 474 -18.83 -16.62 -12.42
C ASP A 474 -19.73 -16.09 -11.29
N LEU A 475 -19.47 -16.47 -10.04
CA LEU A 475 -20.17 -15.94 -8.88
C LEU A 475 -20.01 -14.42 -8.75
N TRP A 476 -18.80 -13.91 -9.02
CA TRP A 476 -18.51 -12.49 -8.97
C TRP A 476 -19.21 -11.72 -10.09
N GLN A 477 -19.17 -12.20 -11.33
CA GLN A 477 -19.82 -11.54 -12.46
C GLN A 477 -21.34 -11.47 -12.31
N ASN A 478 -21.94 -12.46 -11.63
CA ASN A 478 -23.37 -12.53 -11.35
C ASN A 478 -23.79 -11.89 -10.01
N SER A 479 -22.94 -11.06 -9.42
CA SER A 479 -23.24 -10.33 -8.16
C SER A 479 -24.32 -9.27 -8.36
N GLN A 480 -25.32 -9.25 -7.48
CA GLN A 480 -26.30 -8.16 -7.40
C GLN A 480 -26.46 -7.69 -5.94
N PRO A 481 -26.19 -6.41 -5.61
CA PRO A 481 -25.67 -5.38 -6.51
C PRO A 481 -24.24 -5.70 -6.98
N THR A 482 -23.86 -5.16 -8.12
CA THR A 482 -22.49 -5.25 -8.64
C THR A 482 -21.55 -4.38 -7.83
N TYR A 483 -20.29 -4.80 -7.73
CA TYR A 483 -19.24 -3.95 -7.18
C TYR A 483 -18.86 -2.89 -8.23
N ALA A 484 -18.52 -1.68 -7.77
CA ALA A 484 -18.14 -0.57 -8.65
C ALA A 484 -17.01 -1.00 -9.60
N LYS A 485 -17.21 -0.92 -10.92
CA LYS A 485 -16.20 -1.37 -11.90
C LYS A 485 -15.11 -0.33 -12.11
N GLU A 486 -15.45 0.92 -11.88
CA GLU A 486 -14.62 2.09 -12.10
C GLU A 486 -14.78 3.09 -10.96
N TYR A 487 -13.87 4.05 -10.91
CA TYR A 487 -13.97 5.19 -10.02
C TYR A 487 -14.91 6.24 -10.61
N TYR A 488 -15.64 6.94 -9.76
CA TYR A 488 -16.59 7.97 -10.18
C TYR A 488 -16.55 9.16 -9.23
N SER A 489 -16.76 10.35 -9.78
CA SER A 489 -16.96 11.59 -9.03
C SER A 489 -18.09 12.39 -9.65
N PRO A 490 -18.96 13.03 -8.83
CA PRO A 490 -19.94 13.99 -9.34
C PRO A 490 -19.31 15.32 -9.77
N ASN A 491 -18.05 15.57 -9.42
CA ASN A 491 -17.32 16.76 -9.84
C ASN A 491 -16.79 16.56 -11.27
N LEU A 492 -17.12 17.49 -12.18
CA LEU A 492 -16.79 17.35 -13.61
C LEU A 492 -15.30 17.18 -13.86
N GLY A 493 -14.45 18.09 -13.37
CA GLY A 493 -13.01 18.02 -13.56
C GLY A 493 -12.37 16.78 -12.95
N ILE A 494 -12.82 16.35 -11.76
CA ILE A 494 -12.36 15.06 -11.20
C ILE A 494 -12.81 13.90 -12.08
N SER A 495 -14.04 13.91 -12.61
CA SER A 495 -14.51 12.87 -13.52
C SER A 495 -13.66 12.80 -14.79
N VAL A 496 -13.27 13.95 -15.36
CA VAL A 496 -12.38 14.01 -16.53
C VAL A 496 -11.00 13.45 -16.20
N LEU A 497 -10.43 13.77 -15.02
CA LEU A 497 -9.16 13.18 -14.56
C LEU A 497 -9.22 11.65 -14.41
N LEU A 498 -10.29 11.13 -13.82
CA LEU A 498 -10.50 9.68 -13.67
C LEU A 498 -10.64 8.99 -15.03
N ASN A 499 -11.41 9.61 -15.93
CA ASN A 499 -11.57 9.12 -17.30
C ASN A 499 -10.22 9.10 -18.01
N TYR A 500 -9.47 10.21 -17.98
CA TYR A 500 -8.13 10.30 -18.55
C TYR A 500 -7.19 9.20 -18.03
N ALA A 501 -7.18 8.95 -16.72
CA ALA A 501 -6.37 7.89 -16.12
C ALA A 501 -6.76 6.49 -16.66
N SER A 502 -8.06 6.21 -16.73
CA SER A 502 -8.58 4.92 -17.20
C SER A 502 -8.42 4.71 -18.71
N SER A 503 -8.60 5.76 -19.52
CA SER A 503 -8.57 5.72 -20.98
C SER A 503 -7.16 5.84 -21.57
N THR A 504 -6.18 6.27 -20.77
CA THR A 504 -4.77 6.32 -21.20
C THR A 504 -4.36 4.94 -21.73
N PRO A 505 -3.80 4.84 -22.94
CA PRO A 505 -3.34 3.56 -23.47
C PRO A 505 -2.26 2.93 -22.58
N SER A 506 -2.32 1.61 -22.39
CA SER A 506 -1.23 0.87 -21.74
C SER A 506 -0.09 0.69 -22.72
N ALA A 507 1.14 0.97 -22.28
CA ALA A 507 2.37 0.72 -23.02
C ALA A 507 2.90 -0.70 -22.81
N LEU A 508 2.23 -1.53 -22.00
CA LEU A 508 2.58 -2.93 -21.77
C LEU A 508 2.83 -3.72 -23.06
N PRO A 509 2.00 -3.63 -24.14
CA PRO A 509 2.30 -4.32 -25.40
C PRO A 509 3.65 -3.93 -26.01
N GLN A 510 4.05 -2.66 -25.91
CA GLN A 510 5.35 -2.18 -26.40
C GLN A 510 6.49 -2.72 -25.54
N LEU A 511 6.34 -2.69 -24.20
CA LEU A 511 7.31 -3.27 -23.26
C LEU A 511 7.61 -4.74 -23.59
N ILE A 512 6.58 -5.50 -23.91
CA ILE A 512 6.69 -6.93 -24.24
C ILE A 512 7.32 -7.14 -25.62
N ALA A 513 6.93 -6.35 -26.62
CA ALA A 513 7.43 -6.49 -27.99
C ALA A 513 8.95 -6.24 -28.06
N SER A 514 9.43 -5.16 -27.41
CA SER A 514 10.86 -4.84 -27.37
C SER A 514 11.69 -5.91 -26.67
N SER A 515 11.17 -6.53 -25.60
CA SER A 515 11.84 -7.68 -24.94
C SER A 515 11.97 -8.95 -25.79
N THR A 516 11.25 -9.01 -26.93
CA THR A 516 11.30 -10.13 -27.87
C THR A 516 12.29 -9.85 -29.01
N ILE A 517 12.50 -8.58 -29.38
CA ILE A 517 13.45 -8.19 -30.43
C ILE A 517 14.89 -8.35 -29.95
N ASP A 518 15.18 -8.05 -28.68
CA ASP A 518 16.50 -8.31 -28.09
C ASP A 518 16.86 -9.82 -28.05
N ARG A 519 15.88 -10.72 -28.22
CA ARG A 519 16.08 -12.19 -28.29
C ARG A 519 16.31 -12.72 -29.71
N LEU A 520 16.19 -11.89 -30.74
CA LEU A 520 16.39 -12.26 -32.15
C LEU A 520 17.66 -11.66 -32.76
N VAL A 521 18.36 -10.78 -32.03
CA VAL A 521 19.58 -10.09 -32.48
C VAL A 521 20.83 -10.59 -31.74
N GLU A 522 20.68 -11.37 -30.67
CA GLU A 522 21.72 -12.26 -30.10
C GLU A 522 21.54 -13.68 -30.64
#